data_AF-A0A8T3MWT5-F1
#
_entry.id   AF-A0A8T3MWT5-F1
#
_cell.length_a   1.000
_cell.length_b   1.000
_cell.length_c   1.000
_cell.angle_alpha   90.00
_cell.angle_beta   90.00
_cell.angle_gamma   90.00
#
_symmetry.space_group_name_H-M   'P 1'
#
loop_
_entity.id
_entity.type
_entity.pdbx_description
1 polymer ?
#
loop_
_entity_poly.entity_id
_entity_poly.type
_entity_poly.pdbx_seq_one_letter_code
_entity_poly.pdbx_strand_id
1 'polypeptide(L)'
;MIERLKGAVLGAAWFLIAFIIGAGGAGLVAGADHFPGTDARAELTWARDAAAEASLDIAWRDLTALTGQVDELGVQARGALAAIVGGEIETAEGALARGDTLVEGIGRDARRLGEVLAAVPGVSAPDAPIAVSAAVRARHAGLVDGLELIEGLDSAWARLTAGARLAIELSGYLGDHDVFIVEAAALGRMADYAG
;
A
#
# COMPACT_ATOMS: atom_id res chain seq x y z
N MET A 1 26.46 11.11 -4.44
CA MET A 1 26.36 9.63 -4.49
C MET A 1 25.18 9.09 -3.67
N ILE A 2 24.89 9.68 -2.49
CA ILE A 2 23.79 9.29 -1.59
C ILE A 2 22.38 9.54 -2.18
N GLU A 3 22.18 10.57 -3.01
CA GLU A 3 20.88 10.84 -3.66
C GLU A 3 20.49 9.81 -4.72
N ARG A 4 21.46 9.27 -5.46
CA ARG A 4 21.20 8.20 -6.45
C ARG A 4 20.81 6.88 -5.79
N LEU A 5 21.26 6.63 -4.55
CA LEU A 5 20.85 5.47 -3.75
C LEU A 5 19.41 5.58 -3.26
N LYS A 6 18.94 6.77 -2.85
CA LYS A 6 17.56 6.97 -2.37
C LYS A 6 16.53 6.81 -3.48
N GLY A 7 16.83 7.32 -4.68
CA GLY A 7 16.01 7.09 -5.88
C GLY A 7 16.02 5.63 -6.34
N ALA A 8 17.14 4.94 -6.19
CA ALA A 8 17.25 3.51 -6.52
C ALA A 8 16.44 2.61 -5.58
N VAL A 9 16.36 2.95 -4.29
CA VAL A 9 15.56 2.18 -3.30
C VAL A 9 14.06 2.40 -3.53
N LEU A 10 13.63 3.63 -3.80
CA LEU A 10 12.23 3.93 -4.11
C LEU A 10 11.80 3.33 -5.46
N GLY A 11 12.70 3.37 -6.45
CA GLY A 11 12.52 2.70 -7.73
C GLY A 11 12.48 1.18 -7.61
N ALA A 12 13.28 0.58 -6.72
CA ALA A 12 13.29 -0.86 -6.47
C ALA A 12 11.99 -1.33 -5.78
N ALA A 13 11.46 -0.56 -4.82
CA ALA A 13 10.17 -0.87 -4.19
C ALA A 13 9.02 -0.83 -5.21
N TRP A 14 9.01 0.17 -6.10
CA TRP A 14 8.03 0.25 -7.19
C TRP A 14 8.19 -0.87 -8.22
N PHE A 15 9.43 -1.21 -8.60
CA PHE A 15 9.72 -2.35 -9.46
C PHE A 15 9.30 -3.68 -8.83
N LEU A 16 9.41 -3.83 -7.52
CA LEU A 16 9.03 -5.04 -6.81
C LEU A 16 7.50 -5.20 -6.75
N ILE A 17 6.76 -4.11 -6.55
CA ILE A 17 5.30 -4.07 -6.66
C ILE A 17 4.86 -4.40 -8.10
N ALA A 18 5.43 -3.73 -9.10
CA ALA A 18 5.13 -3.99 -10.51
C ALA A 18 5.53 -5.41 -10.96
N PHE A 19 6.63 -5.95 -10.42
CA PHE A 19 7.09 -7.31 -10.67
C PHE A 19 6.15 -8.35 -10.07
N ILE A 20 5.62 -8.12 -8.86
CA ILE A 20 4.60 -8.99 -8.25
C ILE A 20 3.31 -8.98 -9.09
N ILE A 21 2.86 -7.80 -9.53
CA ILE A 21 1.67 -7.65 -10.39
C ILE A 21 1.86 -8.37 -11.74
N GLY A 22 3.06 -8.30 -12.33
CA GLY A 22 3.37 -8.99 -13.59
C GLY A 22 3.64 -10.50 -13.44
N ALA A 23 4.31 -10.92 -12.38
CA ALA A 23 4.62 -12.33 -12.10
C ALA A 23 3.37 -13.12 -11.69
N GLY A 24 2.37 -12.46 -11.08
CA GLY A 24 1.05 -13.05 -10.85
C GLY A 24 0.35 -13.51 -12.14
N GLY A 25 0.62 -12.87 -13.29
CA GLY A 25 0.11 -13.30 -14.59
C GLY A 25 0.91 -14.43 -15.25
N ALA A 26 2.23 -14.49 -15.03
CA ALA A 26 3.11 -15.48 -15.67
C ALA A 26 3.25 -16.79 -14.86
N GLY A 27 3.12 -16.74 -13.52
CA GLY A 27 3.13 -17.92 -12.65
C GLY A 27 1.89 -18.82 -12.82
N LEU A 28 0.78 -18.27 -13.31
CA LEU A 28 -0.47 -18.99 -13.58
C LEU A 28 -0.38 -19.97 -14.77
N VAL A 29 0.61 -19.82 -15.64
CA VAL A 29 0.81 -20.72 -16.80
C VAL A 29 1.87 -21.78 -16.53
N ALA A 30 2.88 -21.49 -15.69
CA ALA A 30 3.97 -22.44 -15.40
C ALA A 30 3.64 -23.50 -14.33
N GLY A 31 2.62 -23.27 -13.49
CA GLY A 31 2.11 -24.28 -12.53
C GLY A 31 1.07 -25.25 -13.12
N ALA A 32 0.70 -25.07 -14.40
CA ALA A 32 -0.29 -25.89 -15.09
C ALA A 32 0.27 -27.24 -15.59
N ASP A 33 1.55 -27.53 -15.35
CA ASP A 33 2.12 -28.84 -15.66
C ASP A 33 1.71 -29.86 -14.60
N HIS A 34 0.62 -30.58 -14.94
CA HIS A 34 0.31 -31.95 -14.56
C HIS A 34 0.91 -32.45 -13.23
N PHE A 35 0.11 -32.44 -12.17
CA PHE A 35 0.30 -33.45 -11.12
C PHE A 35 -0.06 -34.83 -11.72
N PRO A 36 0.88 -35.79 -11.79
CA PRO A 36 0.56 -37.14 -12.21
C PRO A 36 -0.24 -37.79 -11.08
N GLY A 37 -1.57 -37.84 -11.21
CA GLY A 37 -2.37 -38.53 -10.19
C GLY A 37 -3.88 -38.43 -10.29
N THR A 38 -4.47 -37.35 -10.82
CA THR A 38 -5.92 -37.31 -11.00
C THR A 38 -6.32 -36.38 -12.13
N ASP A 39 -6.85 -36.94 -13.22
CA ASP A 39 -7.87 -36.26 -14.02
C ASP A 39 -9.06 -36.04 -13.10
N ALA A 40 -9.09 -34.92 -12.39
CA ALA A 40 -10.32 -34.46 -11.78
C ALA A 40 -11.30 -34.29 -12.93
N ARG A 41 -12.19 -35.27 -13.07
CA ARG A 41 -13.28 -35.26 -14.03
C ARG A 41 -13.98 -33.91 -13.91
N ALA A 42 -13.87 -33.07 -14.93
CA ALA A 42 -14.41 -31.71 -14.87
C ALA A 42 -15.91 -31.71 -14.53
N GLU A 43 -16.63 -32.78 -14.90
CA GLU A 43 -18.02 -33.01 -14.51
C GLU A 43 -18.26 -33.16 -12.99
N LEU A 44 -17.25 -33.51 -12.20
CA LEU A 44 -17.33 -33.68 -10.74
C LEU A 44 -17.00 -32.38 -9.98
N THR A 45 -16.18 -31.50 -10.55
CA THR A 45 -15.78 -30.23 -9.91
C THR A 45 -16.60 -29.03 -10.38
N TRP A 46 -17.21 -29.10 -11.57
CA TRP A 46 -17.90 -27.98 -12.23
C TRP A 46 -18.85 -27.17 -11.34
N ALA A 47 -19.72 -27.84 -10.58
CA ALA A 47 -20.70 -27.14 -9.75
C ALA A 47 -20.05 -26.36 -8.59
N ARG A 48 -18.96 -26.89 -8.02
CA ARG A 48 -18.21 -26.22 -6.96
C ARG A 48 -17.26 -25.16 -7.51
N ASP A 49 -16.63 -25.42 -8.64
CA ASP A 49 -15.79 -24.45 -9.35
C ASP A 49 -16.60 -23.20 -9.71
N ALA A 50 -17.79 -23.36 -10.31
CA ALA A 50 -18.65 -22.22 -10.68
C ALA A 50 -19.08 -21.38 -9.47
N ALA A 51 -19.35 -22.01 -8.32
CA ALA A 51 -19.69 -21.31 -7.08
C ALA A 51 -18.48 -20.55 -6.49
N ALA A 52 -17.29 -21.15 -6.56
CA ALA A 52 -16.06 -20.53 -6.10
C ALA A 52 -15.61 -19.39 -7.02
N GLU A 53 -15.69 -19.57 -8.35
CA GLU A 53 -15.30 -18.58 -9.37
C GLU A 53 -16.04 -17.26 -9.19
N ALA A 54 -17.36 -17.29 -8.97
CA ALA A 54 -18.14 -16.08 -8.74
C ALA A 54 -17.64 -15.28 -7.52
N SER A 55 -17.25 -15.99 -6.45
CA SER A 55 -16.70 -15.37 -5.24
C SER A 55 -15.29 -14.83 -5.47
N LEU A 56 -14.46 -15.56 -6.22
CA LEU A 56 -13.10 -15.15 -6.57
C LEU A 56 -13.06 -13.96 -7.55
N ASP A 57 -14.07 -13.80 -8.42
CA ASP A 57 -14.24 -12.64 -9.29
C ASP A 57 -14.59 -11.37 -8.50
N ILE A 58 -15.43 -11.51 -7.47
CA ILE A 58 -15.72 -10.41 -6.54
C ILE A 58 -14.44 -10.05 -5.78
N ALA A 59 -13.77 -11.04 -5.18
CA ALA A 59 -12.54 -10.84 -4.42
C ALA A 59 -11.42 -10.21 -5.27
N TRP A 60 -11.30 -10.58 -6.55
CA TRP A 60 -10.35 -9.96 -7.47
C TRP A 60 -10.65 -8.48 -7.72
N ARG A 61 -11.92 -8.10 -7.90
CA ARG A 61 -12.31 -6.69 -8.07
C ARG A 61 -12.05 -5.89 -6.80
N ASP A 62 -12.34 -6.46 -5.64
CA ASP A 62 -12.10 -5.83 -4.35
C ASP A 62 -10.59 -5.64 -4.11
N LEU A 63 -9.75 -6.63 -4.44
CA LEU A 63 -8.30 -6.50 -4.39
C LEU A 63 -7.78 -5.41 -5.36
N THR A 64 -8.34 -5.33 -6.56
CA THR A 64 -7.99 -4.28 -7.52
C THR A 64 -8.36 -2.89 -7.00
N ALA A 65 -9.51 -2.75 -6.33
CA ALA A 65 -9.92 -1.50 -5.70
C ALA A 65 -8.98 -1.10 -4.55
N LEU A 66 -8.56 -2.07 -3.73
CA LEU A 66 -7.54 -1.87 -2.68
C LEU A 66 -6.22 -1.35 -3.26
N THR A 67 -5.74 -1.91 -4.38
CA THR A 67 -4.54 -1.40 -5.06
C THR A 67 -4.71 0.06 -5.46
N GLY A 68 -5.87 0.45 -5.99
CA GLY A 68 -6.16 1.85 -6.34
C GLY A 68 -6.14 2.79 -5.13
N GLN A 69 -6.65 2.35 -3.98
CA GLN A 69 -6.58 3.10 -2.72
C GLN A 69 -5.13 3.25 -2.22
N VAL A 70 -4.31 2.19 -2.33
CA VAL A 70 -2.89 2.25 -1.97
C VAL A 70 -2.11 3.21 -2.88
N ASP A 71 -2.43 3.25 -4.18
CA ASP A 71 -1.85 4.21 -5.10
C ASP A 71 -2.22 5.66 -4.72
N GLU A 72 -3.48 5.89 -4.34
CA GLU A 72 -3.94 7.19 -3.85
C GLU A 72 -3.24 7.60 -2.55
N LEU A 73 -3.03 6.66 -1.63
CA LEU A 73 -2.25 6.89 -0.41
C LEU A 73 -0.82 7.31 -0.76
N GLY A 74 -0.21 6.67 -1.75
CA GLY A 74 1.11 7.05 -2.27
C GLY A 74 1.14 8.47 -2.85
N VAL A 75 0.05 8.93 -3.47
CA VAL A 75 -0.10 10.33 -3.92
C VAL A 75 -0.14 11.27 -2.71
N GLN A 76 -0.91 10.97 -1.68
CA GLN A 76 -0.96 11.80 -0.46
C GLN A 76 0.41 11.85 0.23
N ALA A 77 1.12 10.73 0.32
CA ALA A 77 2.47 10.66 0.90
C ALA A 77 3.46 11.60 0.19
N ARG A 78 3.52 11.51 -1.16
CA ARG A 78 4.39 12.36 -1.97
C ARG A 78 3.96 13.82 -1.93
N GLY A 79 2.65 14.08 -1.92
CA GLY A 79 2.08 15.42 -1.80
C GLY A 79 2.46 16.09 -0.48
N ALA A 80 2.34 15.36 0.65
CA ALA A 80 2.77 15.85 1.96
C ALA A 80 4.27 16.19 1.98
N LEU A 81 5.12 15.31 1.46
CA LEU A 81 6.55 15.55 1.39
C LEU A 81 6.91 16.75 0.49
N ALA A 82 6.25 16.90 -0.66
CA ALA A 82 6.47 18.03 -1.55
C ALA A 82 6.04 19.35 -0.88
N ALA A 83 4.89 19.36 -0.20
CA ALA A 83 4.39 20.51 0.53
C ALA A 83 5.33 20.92 1.67
N ILE A 84 5.88 19.96 2.44
CA ILE A 84 6.87 20.22 3.48
C ILE A 84 8.12 20.89 2.89
N VAL A 85 8.63 20.38 1.77
CA VAL A 85 9.78 20.99 1.07
C VAL A 85 9.46 22.39 0.55
N GLY A 86 8.21 22.64 0.14
CA GLY A 86 7.73 23.94 -0.31
C GLY A 86 7.36 24.92 0.81
N GLY A 87 7.40 24.51 2.08
CA GLY A 87 6.94 25.32 3.21
C GLY A 87 5.41 25.47 3.31
N GLU A 88 4.66 24.66 2.56
CA GLU A 88 3.19 24.67 2.52
C GLU A 88 2.59 23.80 3.62
N ILE A 89 2.72 24.22 4.88
CA ILE A 89 2.37 23.41 6.05
C ILE A 89 0.90 22.95 6.02
N GLU A 90 -0.05 23.85 5.74
CA GLU A 90 -1.48 23.50 5.67
C GLU A 90 -1.77 22.44 4.59
N THR A 91 -1.09 22.55 3.43
CA THR A 91 -1.19 21.57 2.35
C THR A 91 -0.67 20.20 2.81
N ALA A 92 0.46 20.18 3.55
CA ALA A 92 1.04 18.97 4.08
C ALA A 92 0.12 18.29 5.10
N GLU A 93 -0.41 19.04 6.07
CA GLU A 93 -1.35 18.52 7.08
C GLU A 93 -2.62 17.98 6.44
N GLY A 94 -3.17 18.67 5.44
CA GLY A 94 -4.33 18.20 4.68
C GLY A 94 -4.07 16.89 3.93
N ALA A 95 -2.87 16.72 3.36
CA ALA A 95 -2.48 15.47 2.71
C ALA A 95 -2.32 14.32 3.73
N LEU A 96 -1.73 14.59 4.90
CA LEU A 96 -1.62 13.60 5.98
C LEU A 96 -3.01 13.17 6.49
N ALA A 97 -3.94 14.10 6.71
CA ALA A 97 -5.29 13.78 7.16
C ALA A 97 -6.09 12.93 6.16
N ARG A 98 -5.93 13.22 4.85
CA ARG A 98 -6.52 12.38 3.79
C ARG A 98 -5.90 10.98 3.77
N GLY A 99 -4.59 10.88 3.94
CA GLY A 99 -3.91 9.59 4.02
C GLY A 99 -4.32 8.77 5.25
N ASP A 100 -4.55 9.38 6.41
CA ASP A 100 -5.12 8.71 7.58
C ASP A 100 -6.47 8.08 7.25
N THR A 101 -7.34 8.84 6.57
CA THR A 101 -8.67 8.35 6.13
C THR A 101 -8.56 7.18 5.15
N LEU A 102 -7.59 7.23 4.22
CA LEU A 102 -7.34 6.15 3.26
C LEU A 102 -6.84 4.89 3.95
N VAL A 103 -5.89 4.99 4.89
CA VAL A 103 -5.37 3.84 5.63
C VAL A 103 -6.47 3.14 6.43
N GLU A 104 -7.36 3.88 7.07
CA GLU A 104 -8.52 3.30 7.75
C GLU A 104 -9.48 2.60 6.77
N GLY A 105 -9.70 3.19 5.60
CA GLY A 105 -10.50 2.60 4.52
C GLY A 105 -9.91 1.28 4.04
N ILE A 106 -8.64 1.30 3.63
CA ILE A 106 -7.89 0.14 3.18
C ILE A 106 -7.94 -0.97 4.24
N GLY A 107 -7.71 -0.64 5.52
CA GLY A 107 -7.76 -1.63 6.60
C GLY A 107 -9.15 -2.23 6.85
N ARG A 108 -10.24 -1.49 6.59
CA ARG A 108 -11.61 -2.04 6.63
C ARG A 108 -11.88 -2.95 5.43
N ASP A 109 -11.53 -2.49 4.24
CA ASP A 109 -11.78 -3.19 2.98
C ASP A 109 -10.93 -4.48 2.88
N ALA A 110 -9.68 -4.44 3.34
CA ALA A 110 -8.79 -5.60 3.44
C ALA A 110 -9.36 -6.69 4.37
N ARG A 111 -9.87 -6.31 5.55
CA ARG A 111 -10.50 -7.27 6.46
C ARG A 111 -11.76 -7.90 5.86
N ARG A 112 -12.60 -7.08 5.22
CA ARG A 112 -13.79 -7.57 4.51
C ARG A 112 -13.40 -8.55 3.40
N LEU A 113 -12.36 -8.24 2.61
CA LEU A 113 -11.85 -9.14 1.58
C LEU A 113 -11.35 -10.46 2.17
N GLY A 114 -10.64 -10.41 3.31
CA GLY A 114 -10.22 -11.60 4.05
C GLY A 114 -11.41 -12.48 4.45
N GLU A 115 -12.51 -11.88 4.94
CA GLU A 115 -13.75 -12.61 5.25
C GLU A 115 -14.38 -13.25 4.00
N VAL A 116 -14.42 -12.54 2.87
CA VAL A 116 -14.91 -13.07 1.59
C VAL A 116 -14.06 -14.26 1.13
N LEU A 117 -12.72 -14.14 1.21
CA LEU A 117 -11.80 -15.20 0.84
C LEU A 117 -11.90 -16.42 1.76
N ALA A 118 -12.12 -16.22 3.05
CA ALA A 118 -12.34 -17.30 4.01
C ALA A 118 -13.68 -18.03 3.77
N ALA A 119 -14.67 -17.34 3.21
CA ALA A 119 -15.99 -17.89 2.90
C ALA A 119 -16.09 -18.58 1.53
N VAL A 120 -15.00 -18.63 0.73
CA VAL A 120 -15.03 -19.26 -0.60
C VAL A 120 -15.39 -20.75 -0.48
N PRO A 121 -16.48 -21.20 -1.12
CA PRO A 121 -16.97 -22.57 -0.96
C PRO A 121 -15.94 -23.62 -1.40
N GLY A 122 -15.75 -24.64 -0.57
CA GLY A 122 -15.03 -25.86 -0.93
C GLY A 122 -13.50 -25.73 -1.04
N VAL A 123 -12.91 -24.53 -0.98
CA VAL A 123 -11.45 -24.34 -1.09
C VAL A 123 -10.72 -24.65 0.22
N SER A 124 -11.36 -24.38 1.36
CA SER A 124 -10.80 -24.67 2.71
C SER A 124 -11.27 -26.02 3.29
N ALA A 125 -12.04 -26.79 2.55
CA ALA A 125 -12.57 -28.07 3.01
C ALA A 125 -11.51 -29.20 2.90
N PRO A 126 -11.53 -30.24 3.75
CA PRO A 126 -10.59 -31.35 3.65
C PRO A 126 -10.66 -32.11 2.31
N ASP A 127 -11.81 -32.08 1.63
CA ASP A 127 -12.04 -32.68 0.32
C ASP A 127 -11.71 -31.74 -0.86
N ALA A 128 -11.22 -30.51 -0.59
CA ALA A 128 -10.85 -29.52 -1.59
C ALA A 128 -9.94 -30.03 -2.72
N PRO A 129 -8.94 -30.93 -2.46
CA PRO A 129 -8.09 -31.46 -3.53
C PRO A 129 -8.85 -32.23 -4.63
N ILE A 130 -10.00 -32.81 -4.28
CA ILE A 130 -10.79 -33.69 -5.15
C ILE A 130 -12.05 -32.97 -5.66
N ALA A 131 -12.58 -32.04 -4.88
CA ALA A 131 -13.87 -31.42 -5.14
C ALA A 131 -13.80 -30.02 -5.77
N VAL A 132 -12.62 -29.40 -5.80
CA VAL A 132 -12.35 -28.11 -6.44
C VAL A 132 -11.16 -28.28 -7.36
N SER A 133 -11.15 -27.60 -8.51
CA SER A 133 -10.03 -27.66 -9.44
C SER A 133 -8.75 -27.04 -8.85
N ALA A 134 -7.58 -27.48 -9.33
CA ALA A 134 -6.30 -26.89 -8.94
C ALA A 134 -6.20 -25.40 -9.30
N ALA A 135 -6.82 -24.98 -10.41
CA ALA A 135 -6.85 -23.60 -10.86
C ALA A 135 -7.60 -22.68 -9.88
N VAL A 136 -8.77 -23.09 -9.40
CA VAL A 136 -9.55 -22.33 -8.41
C VAL A 136 -8.78 -22.20 -7.09
N ARG A 137 -8.13 -23.27 -6.63
CA ARG A 137 -7.29 -23.24 -5.41
C ARG A 137 -6.09 -22.31 -5.57
N ALA A 138 -5.41 -22.37 -6.72
CA ALA A 138 -4.26 -21.49 -7.00
C ALA A 138 -4.68 -20.02 -7.06
N ARG A 139 -5.83 -19.72 -7.67
CA ARG A 139 -6.39 -18.36 -7.72
C ARG A 139 -6.75 -17.84 -6.32
N HIS A 140 -7.36 -18.66 -5.49
CA HIS A 140 -7.65 -18.32 -4.10
C HIS A 140 -6.36 -18.00 -3.32
N ALA A 141 -5.36 -18.88 -3.40
CA ALA A 141 -4.06 -18.66 -2.75
C ALA A 141 -3.41 -17.34 -3.18
N GLY A 142 -3.39 -17.04 -4.49
CA GLY A 142 -2.83 -15.78 -4.99
C GLY A 142 -3.57 -14.53 -4.49
N LEU A 143 -4.89 -14.60 -4.25
CA LEU A 143 -5.63 -13.50 -3.65
C LEU A 143 -5.33 -13.33 -2.16
N VAL A 144 -5.12 -14.43 -1.43
CA VAL A 144 -4.69 -14.40 -0.02
C VAL A 144 -3.30 -13.80 0.09
N ASP A 145 -2.34 -14.27 -0.71
CA ASP A 145 -0.98 -13.71 -0.75
C ASP A 145 -1.00 -12.22 -1.09
N GLY A 146 -1.86 -11.81 -2.05
CA GLY A 146 -2.04 -10.40 -2.41
C GLY A 146 -2.55 -9.54 -1.25
N LEU A 147 -3.41 -10.08 -0.39
CA LEU A 147 -3.92 -9.40 0.80
C LEU A 147 -2.84 -9.25 1.88
N GLU A 148 -1.97 -10.24 2.04
CA GLU A 148 -0.84 -10.19 2.98
C GLU A 148 0.15 -9.07 2.63
N LEU A 149 0.30 -8.69 1.36
CA LEU A 149 1.16 -7.58 0.94
C LEU A 149 0.71 -6.21 1.47
N ILE A 150 -0.55 -6.09 1.91
CA ILE A 150 -1.11 -4.85 2.48
C ILE A 150 -0.80 -4.77 3.99
N GLU A 151 -0.33 -5.86 4.59
CA GLU A 151 0.02 -5.88 6.01
C GLU A 151 1.12 -4.86 6.34
N GLY A 152 0.95 -4.15 7.47
CA GLY A 152 1.91 -3.15 7.94
C GLY A 152 1.84 -1.79 7.24
N LEU A 153 0.89 -1.59 6.30
CA LEU A 153 0.66 -0.28 5.67
C LEU A 153 0.33 0.80 6.70
N ASP A 154 -0.46 0.46 7.72
CA ASP A 154 -0.81 1.33 8.84
C ASP A 154 0.42 1.82 9.61
N SER A 155 1.34 0.90 9.89
CA SER A 155 2.59 1.14 10.60
C SER A 155 3.56 1.96 9.76
N ALA A 156 3.63 1.69 8.45
CA ALA A 156 4.43 2.46 7.52
C ALA A 156 3.92 3.90 7.40
N TRP A 157 2.60 4.07 7.29
CA TRP A 157 1.96 5.37 7.25
C TRP A 157 2.16 6.16 8.54
N ALA A 158 1.92 5.54 9.70
CA ALA A 158 2.14 6.18 11.01
C ALA A 158 3.58 6.70 11.17
N ARG A 159 4.57 5.94 10.69
CA ARG A 159 5.97 6.36 10.70
C ARG A 159 6.23 7.57 9.80
N LEU A 160 5.61 7.60 8.61
CA LEU A 160 5.67 8.75 7.71
C LEU A 160 5.05 9.98 8.35
N THR A 161 3.85 9.86 8.91
CA THR A 161 3.14 10.97 9.57
C THR A 161 3.93 11.52 10.75
N ALA A 162 4.53 10.66 11.57
CA ALA A 162 5.39 11.08 12.67
C ALA A 162 6.62 11.87 12.18
N GLY A 163 7.31 11.36 11.14
CA GLY A 163 8.44 12.06 10.54
C GLY A 163 8.07 13.39 9.89
N ALA A 164 6.92 13.44 9.22
CA ALA A 164 6.39 14.65 8.60
C ALA A 164 6.09 15.75 9.63
N ARG A 165 5.45 15.40 10.76
CA ARG A 165 5.17 16.35 11.85
C ARG A 165 6.45 16.94 12.45
N LEU A 166 7.46 16.11 12.71
CA LEU A 166 8.77 16.58 13.19
C LEU A 166 9.44 17.54 12.19
N ALA A 167 9.31 17.28 10.89
CA ALA A 167 9.84 18.17 9.86
C ALA A 167 9.11 19.53 9.82
N ILE A 168 7.79 19.52 9.97
CA ILE A 168 6.97 20.73 10.05
C ILE A 168 7.37 21.58 11.28
N GLU A 169 7.49 20.95 12.45
CA GLU A 169 7.92 21.63 13.68
C GLU A 169 9.31 22.27 13.52
N LEU A 170 10.27 21.53 12.95
CA LEU A 170 11.61 22.05 12.70
C LEU A 170 11.61 23.26 11.75
N SER A 171 10.81 23.20 10.67
CA SER A 171 10.66 24.33 9.75
C SER A 171 10.08 25.56 10.44
N GLY A 172 9.12 25.38 11.35
CA GLY A 172 8.58 26.46 12.18
C GLY A 172 9.65 27.12 13.05
N TYR A 173 10.44 26.33 13.78
CA TYR A 173 11.51 26.86 14.62
C TYR A 173 12.59 27.61 13.82
N LEU A 174 12.90 27.15 12.60
CA LEU A 174 13.84 27.86 11.72
C LEU A 174 13.28 29.20 11.24
N GLY A 175 11.98 29.25 10.91
CA GLY A 175 11.30 30.50 10.56
C GLY A 175 11.32 31.51 11.71
N ASP A 176 11.01 31.06 12.93
CA ASP A 176 11.07 31.91 14.13
C ASP A 176 12.49 32.41 14.40
N HIS A 177 13.49 31.52 14.28
CA HIS A 177 14.89 31.88 14.43
C HIS A 177 15.30 32.98 13.44
N ASP A 178 14.91 32.88 12.18
CA ASP A 178 15.24 33.88 11.16
C ASP A 178 14.60 35.24 11.47
N VAL A 179 13.35 35.26 11.95
CA VAL A 179 12.69 36.47 12.44
C VAL A 179 13.47 37.08 13.60
N PHE A 180 13.84 36.29 14.61
CA PHE A 180 14.61 36.78 15.75
C PHE A 180 15.97 37.35 15.37
N ILE A 181 16.68 36.74 14.40
CA ILE A 181 17.95 37.27 13.90
C ILE A 181 17.76 38.62 13.20
N VAL A 182 16.70 38.77 12.40
CA VAL A 182 16.40 40.04 11.73
C VAL A 182 16.06 41.14 12.73
N GLU A 183 15.25 40.82 13.76
CA GLU A 183 14.89 41.75 14.83
C GLU A 183 16.12 42.16 15.66
N ALA A 184 16.95 41.20 16.07
CA ALA A 184 18.18 41.47 16.79
C ALA A 184 19.16 42.33 15.97
N ALA A 185 19.27 42.08 14.66
CA ALA A 185 20.09 42.91 13.77
C ALA A 185 19.53 44.33 13.61
N ALA A 186 18.20 44.50 13.59
CA ALA A 186 17.58 45.82 13.57
C ALA A 186 17.85 46.60 14.86
N LEU A 187 17.70 45.94 16.01
CA LEU A 187 18.04 46.52 17.32
C LEU A 187 19.52 46.91 17.39
N GLY A 188 20.44 46.06 16.91
CA GLY A 188 21.87 46.36 16.87
C GLY A 188 22.22 47.56 15.99
N ARG A 189 21.53 47.77 14.86
CA ARG A 189 21.69 48.97 14.02
C ARG A 189 21.15 50.24 14.70
N MET A 190 20.08 50.12 15.48
CA MET A 190 19.51 51.25 16.22
C MET A 190 20.28 51.60 17.48
N ALA A 191 20.96 50.61 18.08
CA ALA A 191 21.74 50.79 19.30
C ALA A 191 23.05 51.55 19.09
N ASP A 192 23.39 51.94 17.84
CA ASP A 192 24.54 52.73 17.42
C ASP A 192 25.68 52.69 18.44
N TYR A 193 26.52 51.64 18.36
CA TYR A 193 27.70 51.55 19.21
C TYR A 193 28.64 52.71 18.84
N ALA A 194 28.42 53.84 19.51
CA ALA A 194 29.24 55.03 19.37
C ALA A 194 30.69 54.65 19.69
N GLY A 195 31.50 54.58 18.63
CA GLY A 195 32.95 54.47 18.63
C GLY A 195 33.50 55.44 17.61
#